data_AF-A0A659M658-F1
#
_entry.id   AF-A0A659M658-F1
#
_cell.length_a   1.000
_cell.length_b   1.000
_cell.length_c   1.000
_cell.angle_alpha   90.00
_cell.angle_beta   90.00
_cell.angle_gamma   90.00
#
_symmetry.space_group_name_H-M   'P 1'
#
loop_
_entity.id
_entity.type
_entity.pdbx_description
1 polymer ?
#
loop_
_entity_poly.entity_id
_entity_poly.type
_entity_poly.pdbx_seq_one_letter_code
_entity_poly.pdbx_strand_id
1 'polypeptide(L)'
;MNKINALPVERDQYGYWTHPLYEQFCDGREVISPDEFNAWLEANDLEWKVSYLDDEEIDPDVDGCDISTWQPDPPAGNGWFVGSIHDTEDGAVCIWLRNVQDGHYE
;
A
#
# COMPACT_ATOMS: atom_id res chain seq x y z
N MET A 1 -8.51 19.91 -0.90
CA MET A 1 -7.56 18.80 -0.70
C MET A 1 -8.37 17.55 -0.37
N ASN A 2 -8.21 16.49 -1.17
CA ASN A 2 -8.84 15.20 -0.90
C ASN A 2 -7.97 14.47 0.12
N LYS A 3 -8.32 14.54 1.41
CA LYS A 3 -7.63 13.74 2.43
C LYS A 3 -7.85 12.26 2.13
N ILE A 4 -6.76 11.53 1.95
CA ILE A 4 -6.81 10.07 1.92
C ILE A 4 -6.99 9.55 3.35
N ASN A 5 -7.90 8.61 3.53
CA ASN A 5 -8.24 8.06 4.83
C ASN A 5 -8.21 6.54 4.75
N ALA A 6 -8.16 5.89 5.90
CA ALA A 6 -8.28 4.45 5.96
C ALA A 6 -9.62 4.00 5.34
N LEU A 7 -9.55 3.13 4.34
CA LEU A 7 -10.71 2.47 3.74
C LEU A 7 -10.66 0.97 4.04
N PRO A 8 -11.83 0.30 4.06
CA PRO A 8 -11.87 -1.15 4.13
C PRO A 8 -11.12 -1.75 2.94
N VAL A 9 -10.20 -2.66 3.23
CA VAL A 9 -9.38 -3.34 2.22
C VAL A 9 -10.17 -4.52 1.68
N GLU A 10 -10.90 -4.28 0.58
CA GLU A 10 -11.73 -5.27 -0.10
C GLU A 10 -10.93 -5.93 -1.24
N ARG A 11 -10.12 -6.93 -0.88
CA ARG A 11 -9.28 -7.63 -1.86
C ARG A 11 -10.11 -8.33 -2.94
N ASP A 12 -9.63 -8.26 -4.17
CA ASP A 12 -10.19 -9.02 -5.30
C ASP A 12 -9.83 -10.52 -5.18
N GLN A 13 -10.27 -11.33 -6.15
CA GLN A 13 -10.04 -12.77 -6.19
C GLN A 13 -8.54 -13.17 -6.19
N TYR A 14 -7.67 -12.24 -6.56
CA TYR A 14 -6.22 -12.40 -6.58
C TYR A 14 -5.53 -11.85 -5.32
N GLY A 15 -6.30 -11.28 -4.37
CA GLY A 15 -5.75 -10.65 -3.18
C GLY A 15 -5.30 -9.19 -3.36
N TYR A 16 -5.45 -8.63 -4.56
CA TYR A 16 -5.09 -7.24 -4.86
C TYR A 16 -6.13 -6.26 -4.35
N TRP A 17 -5.66 -5.09 -3.91
CA TRP A 17 -6.51 -3.97 -3.58
C TRP A 17 -5.73 -2.66 -3.69
N THR A 18 -6.34 -1.64 -4.29
CA THR A 18 -5.73 -0.32 -4.43
C THR A 18 -6.70 0.72 -3.91
N HIS A 19 -6.20 1.66 -3.12
CA HIS A 19 -7.02 2.73 -2.60
C HIS A 19 -7.49 3.64 -3.77
N PRO A 20 -8.78 3.96 -3.92
CA PRO A 20 -9.30 4.71 -5.06
C PRO A 20 -8.68 6.11 -5.23
N LEU A 21 -8.31 6.79 -4.13
CA LEU A 21 -7.53 8.04 -4.19
C LEU A 21 -6.07 7.83 -4.65
N TYR A 22 -5.47 6.69 -4.32
CA TYR A 22 -4.14 6.32 -4.82
C TYR A 22 -4.22 5.98 -6.31
N GLU A 23 -5.22 5.21 -6.73
CA GLU A 23 -5.51 4.93 -8.14
C GLU A 23 -5.77 6.21 -8.95
N GLN A 24 -6.57 7.14 -8.41
CA GLN A 24 -6.79 8.46 -9.02
C GLN A 24 -5.51 9.29 -9.09
N PHE A 25 -4.62 9.19 -8.10
CA PHE A 25 -3.31 9.84 -8.15
C PHE A 25 -2.42 9.24 -9.24
N CYS A 26 -2.43 7.90 -9.36
CA CYS A 26 -1.77 7.22 -10.44
C CYS A 26 -2.36 7.62 -11.80
N ASP A 27 -3.66 7.92 -11.88
CA ASP A 27 -4.37 8.35 -13.09
C ASP A 27 -4.18 7.36 -14.25
N GLY A 28 -4.18 6.06 -13.94
CA GLY A 28 -3.89 4.99 -14.90
C GLY A 28 -2.44 4.94 -15.39
N ARG A 29 -1.52 5.70 -14.77
CA ARG A 29 -0.08 5.55 -15.00
C ARG A 29 0.41 4.29 -14.32
N GLU A 30 1.08 3.44 -15.09
CA GLU A 30 1.66 2.18 -14.62
C GLU A 30 2.84 2.42 -13.66
N VAL A 31 3.53 3.56 -13.80
CA VAL A 31 4.67 3.94 -12.96
C VAL A 31 4.56 5.41 -12.56
N ILE A 32 4.70 5.67 -11.26
CA ILE A 32 4.85 7.01 -10.72
C ILE A 32 6.30 7.22 -10.31
N SER A 33 6.86 8.37 -10.70
CA SER A 33 8.22 8.71 -10.28
C SER A 33 8.25 8.96 -8.76
N PRO A 34 9.31 8.55 -8.06
CA PRO A 34 9.41 8.73 -6.62
C PRO A 34 9.28 10.20 -6.20
N ASP A 35 9.75 11.15 -7.01
CA ASP A 35 9.54 12.59 -6.79
C ASP A 35 8.06 12.99 -6.77
N GLU A 36 7.27 12.54 -7.75
CA GLU A 36 5.83 12.84 -7.80
C GLU A 36 5.09 12.19 -6.64
N PHE A 37 5.47 10.96 -6.30
CA PHE A 37 4.87 10.25 -5.18
C PHE A 37 5.17 10.96 -3.85
N ASN A 38 6.43 11.34 -3.59
CA ASN A 38 6.80 12.11 -2.40
C ASN A 38 6.11 13.47 -2.37
N ALA A 39 6.05 14.19 -3.49
CA ALA A 39 5.36 15.48 -3.56
C ALA A 39 3.86 15.37 -3.25
N TRP A 40 3.21 14.28 -3.71
CA TRP A 40 1.82 14.00 -3.38
C TRP A 40 1.63 13.66 -1.90
N LEU A 41 2.54 12.88 -1.31
CA LEU A 41 2.52 12.57 0.12
C LEU A 41 2.68 13.83 0.97
N GLU A 42 3.67 14.68 0.65
CA GLU A 42 3.90 15.96 1.34
C GLU A 42 2.69 16.91 1.18
N ALA A 43 2.10 17.00 -0.01
CA ALA A 43 0.93 17.83 -0.26
C ALA A 43 -0.34 17.37 0.49
N ASN A 44 -0.38 16.11 0.93
CA ASN A 44 -1.51 15.53 1.65
C ASN A 44 -1.18 15.22 3.13
N ASP A 45 -0.01 15.64 3.63
CA ASP A 45 0.49 15.31 4.99
C ASP A 45 0.44 13.80 5.27
N LEU A 46 1.04 13.00 4.37
CA LEU A 46 1.05 11.55 4.45
C LEU A 46 2.45 10.98 4.64
N GLU A 47 2.52 9.93 5.43
CA GLU A 47 3.65 9.02 5.51
C GLU A 47 3.33 7.74 4.73
N TRP A 48 4.37 7.14 4.15
CA TRP A 48 4.26 5.87 3.46
C TRP A 48 5.33 4.89 3.93
N LYS A 49 5.00 3.60 3.85
CA LYS A 49 5.89 2.48 4.10
C LYS A 49 5.55 1.36 3.13
N VAL A 50 6.54 0.51 2.84
CA VAL A 50 6.35 -0.69 2.03
C VAL A 50 6.72 -1.89 2.88
N SER A 51 5.86 -2.91 2.85
CA SER A 51 6.13 -4.23 3.39
C SER A 51 6.19 -5.21 2.24
N TYR A 52 7.26 -5.98 2.19
CA TYR A 52 7.44 -7.05 1.22
C TYR A 52 7.06 -8.37 1.91
N LEU A 53 6.40 -9.26 1.17
CA LEU A 53 6.27 -10.64 1.60
C LEU A 53 7.66 -11.28 1.51
N ASP A 54 8.04 -11.96 2.58
CA ASP A 54 9.34 -12.63 2.64
C ASP A 54 9.33 -13.86 1.71
N ASP A 55 10.42 -14.08 0.98
CA ASP A 55 10.56 -15.17 0.00
C ASP A 55 10.41 -16.55 0.67
N GLU A 56 10.73 -16.65 1.96
CA GLU A 56 10.55 -17.87 2.77
C GLU A 56 9.07 -18.26 2.98
N GLU A 57 8.13 -17.32 2.81
CA GLU A 57 6.68 -17.54 2.95
C GLU A 57 5.99 -17.78 1.60
N ILE A 58 6.73 -17.73 0.48
CA ILE A 58 6.20 -18.00 -0.85
C ILE A 58 6.32 -19.50 -1.13
N ASP A 59 5.18 -20.18 -1.27
CA ASP A 59 5.15 -21.58 -1.67
C ASP A 59 5.75 -21.73 -3.09
N PRO A 60 6.89 -22.43 -3.27
CA PRO A 60 7.55 -22.55 -4.56
C PRO A 60 6.80 -23.46 -5.56
N ASP A 61 5.74 -24.13 -5.09
CA ASP A 61 4.88 -25.03 -5.88
C ASP A 61 3.66 -24.31 -6.46
N VAL A 62 3.41 -23.05 -6.07
CA VAL A 62 2.31 -22.24 -6.58
C VAL A 62 2.81 -21.42 -7.77
N ASP A 63 2.13 -21.52 -8.91
CA ASP A 63 2.40 -20.69 -10.09
C ASP A 63 1.92 -19.27 -9.79
N GLY A 64 2.82 -18.46 -9.22
CA GLY A 64 2.55 -17.11 -8.73
C GLY A 64 2.44 -17.02 -7.20
N CYS A 65 2.39 -15.78 -6.70
CA CYS A 65 2.24 -15.52 -5.27
C CYS A 65 0.74 -15.33 -4.95
N ASP A 66 0.09 -16.33 -4.34
CA ASP A 66 -1.31 -16.16 -3.89
C ASP A 66 -1.35 -15.26 -2.65
N ILE A 67 -1.50 -13.96 -2.88
CA ILE A 67 -1.56 -12.97 -1.80
C ILE A 67 -2.96 -12.83 -1.21
N SER A 68 -3.93 -13.61 -1.70
CA SER A 68 -5.30 -13.57 -1.19
C SER A 68 -5.35 -13.96 0.28
N THR A 69 -4.45 -14.85 0.71
CA THR A 69 -4.32 -15.29 2.11
C THR A 69 -3.31 -14.47 2.92
N TRP A 70 -2.36 -13.80 2.27
CA TRP A 70 -1.31 -13.04 2.94
C TRP A 70 -1.84 -11.81 3.68
N GLN A 71 -1.72 -11.74 5.01
CA GLN A 71 -2.08 -10.54 5.77
C GLN A 71 -0.82 -9.80 6.21
N PRO A 72 -0.44 -8.70 5.55
CA PRO A 72 0.71 -7.91 5.98
C PRO A 72 0.42 -7.25 7.32
N ASP A 73 1.40 -7.29 8.23
CA ASP A 73 1.34 -6.53 9.46
C ASP A 73 1.62 -5.03 9.21
N PRO A 74 0.88 -4.12 9.86
CA PRO A 74 1.14 -2.71 9.76
C PRO A 74 2.52 -2.38 10.36
N PRO A 75 3.28 -1.46 9.74
CA PRO A 75 4.56 -1.04 10.25
C PRO A 75 4.44 -0.30 11.59
N ALA A 76 5.56 -0.08 12.28
CA ALA A 76 5.59 0.62 13.56
C ALA A 76 4.95 2.02 13.45
N GLY A 77 3.89 2.24 14.23
CA GLY A 77 3.10 3.48 14.27
C GLY A 77 1.60 3.20 14.32
N ASN A 78 0.79 4.19 14.71
CA ASN A 78 -0.67 4.07 14.76
C ASN A 78 -1.32 4.84 13.60
N GLY A 79 -2.38 4.30 13.01
CA GLY A 79 -3.06 4.95 11.89
C GLY A 79 -2.48 4.61 10.52
N TRP A 80 -1.68 3.55 10.43
CA TRP A 80 -1.34 2.92 9.15
C TRP A 80 -2.57 2.23 8.57
N PHE A 81 -2.81 2.44 7.30
CA PHE A 81 -3.82 1.78 6.50
C PHE A 81 -3.21 1.35 5.18
N VAL A 82 -3.78 0.33 4.55
CA VAL A 82 -3.31 -0.13 3.24
C VAL A 82 -3.62 0.98 2.23
N GLY A 83 -2.63 1.36 1.45
CA GLY A 83 -2.77 2.24 0.28
C GLY A 83 -2.85 1.44 -1.01
N SER A 84 -2.04 0.39 -1.13
CA SER A 84 -2.08 -0.53 -2.25
C SER A 84 -1.47 -1.86 -1.83
N ILE A 85 -2.04 -2.96 -2.30
CA ILE A 85 -1.50 -4.31 -2.15
C ILE A 85 -1.60 -5.01 -3.49
N HIS A 86 -0.46 -5.44 -4.00
CA HIS A 86 -0.34 -6.10 -5.29
C HIS A 86 0.90 -6.99 -5.29
N ASP A 87 0.93 -7.98 -6.17
CA ASP A 87 2.17 -8.68 -6.45
C ASP A 87 2.96 -7.94 -7.53
N THR A 88 4.24 -8.27 -7.59
CA THR A 88 5.19 -7.80 -8.58
C THR A 88 6.07 -8.98 -8.98
N GLU A 89 6.88 -8.82 -10.03
CA GLU A 89 7.85 -9.85 -10.44
C GLU A 89 8.87 -10.20 -9.35
N ASP A 90 9.07 -9.30 -8.38
CA ASP A 90 9.97 -9.47 -7.22
C ASP A 90 9.25 -10.06 -5.99
N GLY A 91 7.95 -10.35 -6.11
CA GLY A 91 7.11 -10.84 -5.02
C GLY A 91 6.01 -9.86 -4.61
N ALA A 92 5.29 -10.25 -3.57
CA ALA A 92 4.15 -9.49 -3.07
C ALA A 92 4.56 -8.27 -2.27
N VAL A 93 3.90 -7.14 -2.54
CA VAL A 93 4.17 -5.87 -1.84
C VAL A 93 2.89 -5.26 -1.30
N CYS A 94 3.00 -4.68 -0.11
CA CYS A 94 1.93 -3.92 0.53
C CYS A 94 2.44 -2.53 0.88
N ILE A 95 1.88 -1.54 0.20
CA ILE A 95 2.10 -0.12 0.45
C ILE A 95 1.13 0.31 1.56
N TRP A 96 1.71 0.76 2.66
CA TRP A 96 1.03 1.35 3.80
C TRP A 96 1.10 2.87 3.71
N LEU A 97 -0.03 3.52 3.99
CA LEU A 97 -0.15 4.97 4.08
C LEU A 97 -0.63 5.35 5.48
N ARG A 98 -0.23 6.53 5.94
CA ARG A 98 -0.62 7.06 7.25
C ARG A 98 -0.77 8.57 7.16
N ASN A 99 -1.77 9.13 7.83
CA ASN A 99 -1.90 10.58 7.98
C ASN A 99 -0.97 11.09 9.08
N VAL A 100 -0.07 12.02 8.74
CA VAL A 100 0.87 12.65 9.69
C VAL A 100 0.13 13.47 10.75
N GLN A 101 -1.00 14.08 10.38
CA GLN A 101 -1.81 14.90 11.29
C GLN A 101 -2.42 14.09 12.47
N ASP A 102 -2.53 12.76 12.37
CA ASP A 102 -3.02 11.89 13.46
C ASP A 102 -1.90 11.51 14.46
N GLY A 103 -0.64 11.86 14.15
CA GLY A 103 0.53 11.56 14.97
C GLY A 103 0.94 12.66 15.96
N HIS A 104 0.25 13.80 15.97
CA HIS A 104 0.56 14.92 16.87
C HIS A 104 -0.18 14.73 18.20
N TYR A 105 0.36 13.89 19.08
CA TYR A 105 0.07 14.03 20.50
C TYR A 105 0.93 15.20 21.02
N GLU A 106 0.27 16.26 21.46
CA GLU A 106 0.88 17.36 22.23
C GLU A 106 1.45 16.88 23.58
#